data_AF-A0A9X3N2I7-F1
#
_entry.id   AF-A0A9X3N2I7-F1
#
_cell.length_a   1.000
_cell.length_b   1.000
_cell.length_c   1.000
_cell.angle_alpha   90.00
_cell.angle_beta   90.00
_cell.angle_gamma   90.00
#
_symmetry.space_group_name_H-M   'P 1'
#
loop_
_entity.id
_entity.type
_entity.pdbx_description
1 polymer ?
#
loop_
_entity_poly.entity_id
_entity_poly.type
_entity_poly.pdbx_seq_one_letter_code
_entity_poly.pdbx_strand_id
1 'polypeptide(L)'
;MKAEELAVVQGWDDTRATLLRWNANPWPVARKWALGSLLVTATLLTLTWVVATTTNADPTSYSYPGLTRPAYWHDFGFLLYRNGLVLALHSLACVAGFIAGAQLPTAARDYSGFVRKVHDRAGTAAIAFVAAATLFSLGTQAYALGNGAASLSARLDVSPFALLVALLPHALPELFALFLPLAAWSLASSRGAWDELLAATFATTAVAIPLLVLAAAIETWVTPDILRWLYHHSYTF
;
A
#
# COMPACT_ATOMS: atom_id res chain seq x y z
N MET A 1 -11.59 -20.63 -30.84
CA MET A 1 -11.38 -19.99 -29.52
C MET A 1 -11.62 -18.51 -29.67
N LYS A 2 -12.29 -17.89 -28.70
CA LYS A 2 -12.50 -16.44 -28.71
C LYS A 2 -11.19 -15.73 -28.32
N ALA A 3 -10.95 -14.51 -28.82
CA ALA A 3 -9.75 -13.73 -28.50
C ALA A 3 -9.55 -13.54 -26.99
N GLU A 4 -10.65 -13.47 -26.23
CA GLU A 4 -10.69 -13.38 -24.77
C GLU A 4 -10.12 -14.63 -24.07
N GLU A 5 -10.36 -15.83 -24.59
CA GLU A 5 -9.83 -17.07 -24.02
C GLU A 5 -8.32 -17.18 -24.26
N LEU A 6 -7.86 -16.77 -25.45
CA LEU A 6 -6.44 -16.70 -25.80
C LEU A 6 -5.70 -15.69 -24.91
N ALA A 7 -6.29 -14.52 -24.67
CA ALA A 7 -5.79 -13.47 -23.80
C ALA A 7 -5.52 -13.94 -22.36
N VAL A 8 -6.46 -14.70 -21.78
CA VAL A 8 -6.35 -15.22 -20.41
C VAL A 8 -5.29 -16.32 -20.32
N VAL A 9 -5.27 -17.25 -21.28
CA VAL A 9 -4.28 -18.34 -21.30
C VAL A 9 -2.87 -17.81 -21.53
N GLN A 10 -2.68 -16.91 -22.50
CA GLN A 10 -1.38 -16.26 -22.75
C GLN A 10 -0.91 -15.45 -21.54
N GLY A 11 -1.80 -14.67 -20.92
CA GLY A 11 -1.48 -13.91 -19.72
C GLY A 11 -1.02 -14.78 -18.55
N TRP A 12 -1.56 -15.99 -18.41
CA TRP A 12 -1.15 -16.95 -17.38
C TRP A 12 0.22 -17.56 -17.66
N ASP A 13 0.51 -17.93 -18.90
CA ASP A 13 1.80 -18.48 -19.29
C ASP A 13 2.93 -17.45 -19.12
N ASP A 14 2.70 -16.21 -19.54
CA ASP A 14 3.63 -15.09 -19.36
C ASP A 14 3.88 -14.80 -17.87
N THR A 15 2.83 -14.87 -17.05
CA THR A 15 2.92 -14.72 -15.60
C THR A 15 3.82 -15.81 -15.00
N ARG A 16 3.60 -17.07 -15.36
CA ARG A 16 4.38 -18.21 -14.85
C ARG A 16 5.85 -18.11 -15.28
N ALA A 17 6.10 -17.78 -16.55
CA ALA A 17 7.46 -17.60 -17.06
C ALA A 17 8.20 -16.46 -16.34
N THR A 18 7.50 -15.35 -16.07
CA THR A 18 8.05 -14.20 -15.33
C THR A 18 8.37 -14.55 -13.89
N LEU A 19 7.48 -15.25 -13.19
CA LEU A 19 7.73 -15.72 -11.83
C LEU A 19 8.92 -16.69 -11.76
N LEU A 20 9.05 -17.61 -12.71
CA LEU A 20 10.20 -18.53 -12.78
C LEU A 20 11.53 -17.76 -12.98
N ARG A 21 11.54 -16.77 -13.88
CA ARG A 21 12.70 -15.88 -14.10
C ARG A 21 13.10 -15.13 -12.84
N TRP A 22 12.13 -14.54 -12.14
CA TRP A 22 12.40 -13.81 -10.91
C TRP A 22 12.81 -14.75 -9.77
N ASN A 23 12.25 -15.96 -9.69
CA ASN A 23 12.68 -16.92 -8.69
C ASN A 23 14.15 -17.34 -8.86
N ALA A 24 14.64 -17.41 -10.11
CA ALA A 24 16.04 -17.69 -10.40
C ALA A 24 16.99 -16.52 -10.04
N ASN A 25 16.51 -15.27 -10.11
CA ASN A 25 17.29 -14.09 -9.74
C ASN A 25 16.37 -12.97 -9.18
N PRO A 26 15.96 -13.06 -7.90
CA PRO A 26 14.90 -12.20 -7.37
C PRO A 26 15.38 -10.79 -7.03
N TRP A 27 16.67 -10.63 -6.70
CA TRP A 27 17.20 -9.41 -6.11
C TRP A 27 17.09 -8.15 -6.98
N PRO A 28 17.37 -8.17 -8.29
CA PRO A 28 17.29 -6.97 -9.11
C PRO A 28 15.89 -6.34 -9.16
N VAL A 29 14.85 -7.17 -9.07
CA VAL A 29 13.45 -6.76 -9.12
C VAL A 29 12.98 -6.37 -7.72
N ALA A 30 13.19 -7.25 -6.73
CA ALA A 30 12.80 -7.02 -5.35
C ALA A 30 13.42 -5.74 -4.76
N ARG A 31 14.70 -5.45 -5.04
CA ARG A 31 15.37 -4.23 -4.55
C ARG A 31 14.70 -2.96 -5.08
N LYS A 32 14.33 -2.92 -6.36
CA LYS A 32 13.69 -1.73 -6.96
C LYS A 32 12.31 -1.50 -6.36
N TRP A 33 11.54 -2.56 -6.17
CA TRP A 33 10.23 -2.49 -5.53
C TRP A 33 10.34 -2.07 -4.07
N ALA A 34 11.29 -2.66 -3.33
CA ALA A 34 11.52 -2.32 -1.93
C ALA A 34 11.91 -0.85 -1.77
N LEU A 35 12.83 -0.33 -2.60
CA LEU A 35 13.21 1.09 -2.57
C LEU A 35 12.03 2.01 -2.89
N GLY A 36 11.23 1.67 -3.91
CA GLY A 36 10.03 2.44 -4.24
C GLY A 36 9.02 2.45 -3.10
N SER A 37 8.77 1.29 -2.48
CA SER A 37 7.86 1.17 -1.35
C SER A 37 8.34 1.95 -0.12
N LEU A 38 9.64 1.86 0.20
CA LEU A 38 10.24 2.63 1.29
C LEU A 38 10.17 4.14 1.04
N LEU A 39 10.35 4.59 -0.21
CA LEU A 39 10.23 6.00 -0.56
C LEU A 39 8.81 6.53 -0.33
N VAL A 40 7.80 5.78 -0.77
CA VAL A 40 6.38 6.15 -0.54
C VAL A 40 6.04 6.10 0.94
N THR A 41 6.53 5.07 1.66
CA THR A 41 6.36 4.95 3.12
C THR A 41 6.94 6.16 3.86
N ALA A 42 8.19 6.52 3.56
CA ALA A 42 8.85 7.68 4.17
C ALA A 42 8.11 8.98 3.84
N THR A 43 7.63 9.12 2.60
CA THR A 43 6.82 10.28 2.19
C THR A 43 5.52 10.36 2.98
N LEU A 44 4.78 9.26 3.11
CA LEU A 44 3.53 9.24 3.87
C LEU A 44 3.76 9.54 5.35
N LEU A 45 4.75 8.92 5.99
CA LEU A 45 5.09 9.19 7.40
C LEU A 45 5.48 10.66 7.62
N THR A 46 6.20 11.26 6.67
CA THR A 46 6.55 12.68 6.70
C THR A 46 5.31 13.56 6.59
N LEU A 47 4.38 13.24 5.68
CA LEU A 47 3.12 13.99 5.54
C LEU A 47 2.23 13.84 6.78
N THR A 48 2.13 12.62 7.34
CA THR A 48 1.45 12.35 8.61
C THR A 48 2.04 13.19 9.74
N TRP A 49 3.36 13.28 9.84
CA TRP A 49 4.04 14.14 10.82
C TRP A 49 3.69 15.62 10.63
N VAL A 50 3.76 16.13 9.40
CA VAL A 50 3.41 17.52 9.08
C VAL A 50 1.97 17.81 9.50
N VAL A 51 1.01 16.96 9.14
CA VAL A 51 -0.40 17.12 9.55
C VAL A 51 -0.52 17.08 11.07
N ALA A 52 0.16 16.14 11.74
CA ALA A 52 0.07 16.00 13.19
C ALA A 52 0.61 17.23 13.95
N THR A 53 1.61 17.93 13.40
CA THR A 53 2.17 19.16 13.99
C THR A 53 1.38 20.42 13.66
N THR A 54 0.53 20.40 12.62
CA THR A 54 -0.21 21.58 12.13
C THR A 54 -1.71 21.53 12.45
N THR A 55 -2.18 20.42 13.00
CA THR A 55 -3.59 20.18 13.31
C THR A 55 -3.85 20.33 14.81
N ASN A 56 -4.98 20.92 15.18
CA ASN A 56 -5.41 20.97 16.57
C ASN A 56 -5.89 19.59 17.02
N ALA A 57 -5.31 19.08 18.11
CA ALA A 57 -5.69 17.79 18.68
C ALA A 57 -7.11 17.82 19.26
N ASP A 58 -7.87 16.75 19.03
CA ASP A 58 -9.06 16.42 19.84
C ASP A 58 -8.74 15.21 20.73
N PRO A 59 -8.35 15.45 22.00
CA PRO A 59 -7.98 14.39 22.92
C PRO A 59 -9.21 13.69 23.53
N THR A 60 -10.45 13.97 23.12
CA THR A 60 -11.63 13.31 23.68
C THR A 60 -12.09 12.09 22.87
N SER A 61 -11.76 12.03 21.58
CA SER A 61 -12.33 11.04 20.65
C SER A 61 -11.44 9.81 20.36
N TYR A 62 -10.14 9.85 20.69
CA TYR A 62 -9.21 8.79 20.28
C TYR A 62 -9.13 7.58 21.25
N SER A 63 -9.42 6.36 20.76
CA SER A 63 -9.30 5.10 21.49
C SER A 63 -8.25 4.21 20.84
N TYR A 64 -7.28 3.71 21.62
CA TYR A 64 -6.18 2.87 21.15
C TYR A 64 -6.11 1.57 21.95
N PRO A 65 -6.31 0.39 21.32
CA PRO A 65 -6.24 -0.91 22.00
C PRO A 65 -4.90 -1.12 22.71
N GLY A 66 -4.94 -1.65 23.93
CA GLY A 66 -3.78 -1.83 24.79
C GLY A 66 -3.31 -0.58 25.53
N LEU A 67 -3.85 0.60 25.21
CA LEU A 67 -3.55 1.87 25.89
C LEU A 67 -4.78 2.42 26.63
N THR A 68 -5.87 2.69 25.93
CA THR A 68 -7.10 3.25 26.54
C THR A 68 -8.12 2.18 26.95
N ARG A 69 -7.95 0.96 26.43
CA ARG A 69 -8.73 -0.24 26.79
C ARG A 69 -7.88 -1.49 26.58
N PRO A 70 -8.22 -2.64 27.16
CA PRO A 70 -7.50 -3.89 26.88
C PRO A 70 -7.52 -4.22 25.37
N ALA A 71 -6.42 -4.79 24.88
CA ALA A 71 -6.29 -5.28 23.50
C ALA A 71 -6.87 -6.69 23.39
N TYR A 72 -7.66 -6.95 22.34
CA TYR A 72 -8.30 -8.22 22.10
C TYR A 72 -8.03 -8.73 20.68
N TRP A 73 -8.31 -10.01 20.43
CA TRP A 73 -8.21 -10.61 19.09
C TRP A 73 -9.08 -9.93 18.02
N HIS A 74 -10.18 -9.27 18.41
CA HIS A 74 -10.99 -8.51 17.46
C HIS A 74 -10.29 -7.26 16.94
N ASP A 75 -9.39 -6.66 17.73
CA ASP A 75 -8.59 -5.49 17.31
C ASP A 75 -7.60 -5.90 16.23
N PHE A 76 -6.89 -7.00 16.47
CA PHE A 76 -6.02 -7.64 15.48
C PHE A 76 -6.78 -7.97 14.19
N GLY A 77 -7.96 -8.61 14.31
CA GLY A 77 -8.82 -8.92 13.16
C GLY A 77 -9.28 -7.68 12.39
N PHE A 78 -9.60 -6.59 13.10
CA PHE A 78 -9.99 -5.32 12.47
C PHE A 78 -8.84 -4.66 11.70
N LEU A 79 -7.62 -4.71 12.25
CA LEU A 79 -6.41 -4.23 11.56
C LEU A 79 -6.14 -5.04 10.30
N LEU A 80 -6.21 -6.37 10.37
CA LEU A 80 -6.08 -7.24 9.20
C LEU A 80 -7.16 -6.97 8.15
N TYR A 81 -8.40 -6.72 8.57
CA TYR A 81 -9.49 -6.37 7.65
C TYR A 81 -9.21 -5.05 6.92
N ARG A 82 -8.84 -3.99 7.65
CA ARG A 82 -8.52 -2.68 7.08
C ARG A 82 -7.35 -2.78 6.09
N ASN A 83 -6.25 -3.39 6.52
CA ASN A 83 -5.04 -3.50 5.71
C ASN A 83 -5.24 -4.45 4.53
N GLY A 84 -5.95 -5.55 4.74
CA GLY A 84 -6.33 -6.51 3.70
C GLY A 84 -7.22 -5.89 2.63
N LEU A 85 -8.16 -5.01 3.01
CA LEU A 85 -8.98 -4.26 2.05
C LEU A 85 -8.12 -3.34 1.18
N VAL A 86 -7.18 -2.59 1.78
CA VAL A 86 -6.27 -1.72 1.04
C VAL A 86 -5.39 -2.52 0.08
N LEU A 87 -4.84 -3.65 0.55
CA LEU A 87 -4.03 -4.55 -0.28
C LEU A 87 -4.88 -5.12 -1.44
N ALA A 88 -6.10 -5.58 -1.17
CA ALA A 88 -7.00 -6.12 -2.19
C ALA A 88 -7.33 -5.07 -3.27
N LEU A 89 -7.62 -3.83 -2.87
CA LEU A 89 -7.86 -2.73 -3.81
C LEU A 89 -6.64 -2.42 -4.67
N HIS A 90 -5.43 -2.46 -4.10
CA HIS A 90 -4.19 -2.30 -4.86
C HIS A 90 -3.98 -3.46 -5.85
N SER A 91 -4.18 -4.70 -5.41
CA SER A 91 -4.06 -5.87 -6.28
C SER A 91 -5.07 -5.83 -7.43
N LEU A 92 -6.32 -5.42 -7.15
CA LEU A 92 -7.34 -5.22 -8.19
C LEU A 92 -6.97 -4.09 -9.16
N ALA A 93 -6.42 -2.97 -8.67
CA ALA A 93 -5.94 -1.89 -9.53
C ALA A 93 -4.79 -2.36 -10.45
N CYS A 94 -3.89 -3.20 -9.95
CA CYS A 94 -2.81 -3.78 -10.76
C CYS A 94 -3.36 -4.73 -11.83
N VAL A 95 -4.34 -5.58 -11.50
CA VAL A 95 -5.04 -6.44 -12.46
C VAL A 95 -5.78 -5.62 -13.52
N ALA A 96 -6.48 -4.56 -13.11
CA ALA A 96 -7.13 -3.65 -14.04
C ALA A 96 -6.10 -2.98 -14.97
N GLY A 97 -4.93 -2.59 -14.45
CA GLY A 97 -3.82 -2.08 -15.24
C GLY A 97 -3.25 -3.10 -16.23
N PHE A 98 -3.15 -4.38 -15.86
CA PHE A 98 -2.79 -5.47 -16.77
C PHE A 98 -3.81 -5.60 -17.92
N ILE A 99 -5.11 -5.64 -17.59
CA ILE A 99 -6.17 -5.73 -18.59
C ILE A 99 -6.13 -4.52 -19.54
N ALA A 100 -5.97 -3.32 -18.99
CA ALA A 100 -5.94 -2.09 -19.78
C ALA A 100 -4.68 -1.96 -20.64
N GLY A 101 -3.52 -2.38 -20.13
CA GLY A 101 -2.22 -2.20 -20.79
C GLY A 101 -1.83 -3.31 -21.75
N ALA A 102 -2.19 -4.57 -21.45
CA ALA A 102 -1.81 -5.73 -22.27
C ALA A 102 -2.95 -6.22 -23.18
N GLN A 103 -4.19 -6.24 -22.67
CA GLN A 103 -5.30 -6.90 -23.36
C GLN A 103 -6.06 -5.96 -24.31
N LEU A 104 -6.36 -4.73 -23.87
CA LEU A 104 -7.09 -3.77 -24.71
C LEU A 104 -6.37 -3.43 -26.03
N PRO A 105 -5.04 -3.20 -26.08
CA PRO A 105 -4.36 -2.92 -27.34
C PRO A 105 -4.37 -4.09 -28.32
N THR A 106 -4.40 -5.32 -27.81
CA THR A 106 -4.48 -6.53 -28.64
C THR A 106 -5.87 -6.65 -29.28
N ALA A 107 -6.93 -6.43 -28.50
CA ALA A 107 -8.30 -6.38 -29.01
C ALA A 107 -8.55 -5.17 -29.94
N ALA A 108 -7.87 -4.03 -29.70
CA ALA A 108 -7.97 -2.83 -30.52
C ALA A 108 -7.58 -3.04 -32.00
N ARG A 109 -6.77 -4.06 -32.30
CA ARG A 109 -6.33 -4.41 -33.66
C ARG A 109 -7.48 -4.85 -34.56
N ASP A 110 -8.57 -5.36 -33.96
CA ASP A 110 -9.76 -5.82 -34.66
C ASP A 110 -10.75 -4.66 -34.92
N TYR A 111 -10.50 -3.46 -34.38
CA TYR A 111 -11.35 -2.29 -34.54
C TYR A 111 -10.75 -1.24 -35.50
N SER A 112 -11.62 -0.47 -36.17
CA SER A 112 -11.22 0.60 -37.10
C SER A 112 -11.87 1.95 -36.77
N GLY A 113 -11.33 3.04 -37.33
CA GLY A 113 -11.92 4.38 -37.23
C GLY A 113 -11.87 5.02 -35.83
N PHE A 114 -12.99 5.61 -35.41
CA PHE A 114 -13.11 6.30 -34.12
C PHE A 114 -12.95 5.37 -32.92
N VAL A 115 -13.45 4.13 -33.02
CA VAL A 115 -13.37 3.10 -31.97
C VAL A 115 -11.92 2.76 -31.65
N ARG A 116 -11.06 2.64 -32.68
CA ARG A 116 -9.62 2.42 -32.50
C ARG A 116 -8.95 3.58 -31.76
N LYS A 117 -9.26 4.83 -32.13
CA LYS A 117 -8.70 6.02 -31.45
C LYS A 117 -9.10 6.10 -29.97
N VAL A 118 -10.30 5.66 -29.61
CA VAL A 118 -10.75 5.58 -28.21
C VAL A 118 -9.98 4.50 -27.46
N HIS A 119 -9.83 3.29 -28.03
CA HIS A 119 -9.05 2.23 -27.41
C HIS A 119 -7.56 2.59 -27.25
N ASP A 120 -6.96 3.27 -28.22
CA ASP A 120 -5.56 3.73 -28.14
C ASP A 120 -5.33 4.75 -27.00
N ARG A 121 -6.35 5.55 -26.66
CA ARG A 121 -6.28 6.56 -25.57
C ARG A 121 -6.77 6.04 -24.21
N ALA A 122 -7.53 4.95 -24.20
CA ALA A 122 -8.11 4.39 -22.98
C ALA A 122 -7.03 3.99 -21.96
N GLY A 123 -5.91 3.43 -22.42
CA GLY A 123 -4.79 3.05 -21.55
C GLY A 123 -4.19 4.25 -20.80
N THR A 124 -3.87 5.34 -21.51
CA THR A 124 -3.31 6.56 -20.88
C THR A 124 -4.29 7.22 -19.92
N ALA A 125 -5.58 7.27 -20.27
CA ALA A 125 -6.61 7.80 -19.38
C ALA A 125 -6.76 6.95 -18.11
N ALA A 126 -6.70 5.62 -18.22
CA ALA A 126 -6.75 4.72 -17.08
C ALA A 126 -5.54 4.92 -16.14
N ILE A 127 -4.33 5.06 -16.67
CA ILE A 127 -3.11 5.33 -15.88
C ILE A 127 -3.25 6.66 -15.12
N ALA A 128 -3.71 7.72 -15.81
CA ALA A 128 -3.90 9.03 -15.20
C ALA A 128 -4.96 8.98 -14.08
N PHE A 129 -6.06 8.27 -14.30
CA PHE A 129 -7.10 8.08 -13.30
C PHE A 129 -6.58 7.33 -12.07
N VAL A 130 -5.86 6.21 -12.26
CA VAL A 130 -5.27 5.43 -11.16
C VAL A 130 -4.28 6.29 -10.37
N ALA A 131 -3.41 7.04 -11.05
CA ALA A 131 -2.47 7.95 -10.39
C ALA A 131 -3.18 9.02 -9.56
N ALA A 132 -4.25 9.64 -10.08
CA ALA A 132 -5.04 10.60 -9.35
C ALA A 132 -5.74 9.97 -8.12
N ALA A 133 -6.32 8.79 -8.28
CA ALA A 133 -6.95 8.05 -7.18
C ALA A 133 -5.93 7.65 -6.09
N THR A 134 -4.71 7.24 -6.48
CA THR A 134 -3.61 6.95 -5.56
C THR A 134 -3.20 8.21 -4.78
N LEU A 135 -2.98 9.34 -5.46
CA LEU A 135 -2.61 10.59 -4.80
C LEU A 135 -3.70 11.07 -3.83
N PHE A 136 -4.97 10.99 -4.24
CA PHE A 136 -6.10 11.30 -3.37
C PHE A 136 -6.15 10.38 -2.14
N SER A 137 -5.95 9.06 -2.33
CA SER A 137 -5.93 8.09 -1.24
C SER A 137 -4.76 8.32 -0.27
N LEU A 138 -3.56 8.62 -0.78
CA LEU A 138 -2.41 8.95 0.06
C LEU A 138 -2.64 10.24 0.86
N GLY A 139 -3.23 11.26 0.23
CA GLY A 139 -3.58 12.51 0.89
C GLY A 139 -4.60 12.32 2.02
N THR A 140 -5.67 11.56 1.77
CA THR A 140 -6.68 11.27 2.80
C THR A 140 -6.12 10.42 3.94
N GLN A 141 -5.25 9.45 3.65
CA GLN A 141 -4.54 8.66 4.67
C GLN A 141 -3.61 9.53 5.51
N ALA A 142 -2.78 10.37 4.88
CA ALA A 142 -1.89 11.29 5.59
C ALA A 142 -2.67 12.19 6.55
N TYR A 143 -3.80 12.73 6.07
CA TYR A 143 -4.68 13.57 6.86
C TYR A 143 -5.31 12.82 8.04
N ALA A 144 -5.92 11.66 7.81
CA ALA A 144 -6.58 10.87 8.85
C ALA A 144 -5.59 10.36 9.92
N LEU A 145 -4.45 9.80 9.48
CA LEU A 145 -3.39 9.34 10.39
C LEU A 145 -2.77 10.50 11.15
N GLY A 146 -2.55 11.65 10.49
CA GLY A 146 -1.98 12.85 11.13
C GLY A 146 -2.88 13.43 12.21
N ASN A 147 -4.19 13.48 11.96
CA ASN A 147 -5.18 13.86 12.97
C ASN A 147 -5.18 12.88 14.16
N GLY A 148 -5.14 11.58 13.88
CA GLY A 148 -5.05 10.55 14.93
C GLY A 148 -3.77 10.68 15.76
N ALA A 149 -2.63 10.94 15.12
CA ALA A 149 -1.35 11.16 15.78
C ALA A 149 -1.34 12.46 16.60
N ALA A 150 -1.96 13.55 16.13
CA ALA A 150 -2.12 14.78 16.90
C ALA A 150 -2.92 14.52 18.19
N SER A 151 -4.07 13.85 18.09
CA SER A 151 -4.89 13.50 19.25
C SER A 151 -4.18 12.55 20.22
N LEU A 152 -3.51 11.52 19.72
CA LEU A 152 -2.81 10.54 20.56
C LEU A 152 -1.58 11.16 21.23
N SER A 153 -0.82 11.99 20.52
CA SER A 153 0.35 12.69 21.07
C SER A 153 -0.07 13.67 22.17
N ALA A 154 -1.15 14.42 21.99
CA ALA A 154 -1.71 15.29 23.02
C ALA A 154 -2.22 14.54 24.25
N ARG A 155 -2.86 13.36 24.07
CA ARG A 155 -3.29 12.51 25.19
C ARG A 155 -2.11 11.93 25.99
N LEU A 156 -1.03 11.59 25.29
CA LEU A 156 0.17 11.01 25.89
C LEU A 156 1.18 12.06 26.37
N ASP A 157 0.91 13.34 26.12
CA ASP A 157 1.84 14.44 26.45
C ASP A 157 3.25 14.23 25.84
N VAL A 158 3.29 13.74 24.61
CA VAL A 158 4.53 13.49 23.85
C VAL A 158 4.53 14.31 22.56
N SER A 159 5.71 14.58 22.00
CA SER A 159 5.78 15.21 20.67
C SER A 159 5.25 14.26 19.58
N PRO A 160 4.59 14.77 18.52
CA PRO A 160 4.17 13.94 17.38
C PRO A 160 5.33 13.16 16.74
N PHE A 161 6.54 13.72 16.76
CA PHE A 161 7.73 13.04 16.24
C PHE A 161 8.10 11.82 17.09
N ALA A 162 8.19 11.97 18.42
CA ALA A 162 8.49 10.86 19.32
C ALA A 162 7.43 9.76 19.22
N LEU A 163 6.15 10.15 19.09
CA LEU A 163 5.06 9.20 18.84
C LEU A 163 5.30 8.41 17.54
N LEU A 164 5.56 9.08 16.42
CA LEU A 164 5.78 8.40 15.14
C LEU A 164 6.98 7.44 15.18
N VAL A 165 8.07 7.82 15.86
CA VAL A 165 9.23 6.93 16.07
C VAL A 165 8.81 5.68 16.85
N ALA A 166 8.02 5.85 17.91
CA ALA A 166 7.49 4.73 18.70
C ALA A 166 6.54 3.81 17.92
N LEU A 167 5.85 4.34 16.89
CA LEU A 167 4.96 3.56 16.03
C LEU A 167 5.71 2.83 14.89
N LEU A 168 6.97 3.18 14.59
CA LEU A 168 7.73 2.56 13.49
C LEU A 168 7.77 1.03 13.49
N PRO A 169 7.86 0.32 14.63
CA PRO A 169 7.96 -1.15 14.64
C PRO A 169 6.81 -1.88 13.93
N HIS A 170 5.59 -1.32 13.92
CA HIS A 170 4.48 -1.86 13.11
C HIS A 170 4.20 -1.00 11.87
N ALA A 171 4.29 0.34 11.97
CA ALA A 171 3.94 1.23 10.88
C ALA A 171 4.87 1.07 9.66
N LEU A 172 6.17 0.88 9.88
CA LEU A 172 7.12 0.68 8.79
C LEU A 172 6.84 -0.61 8.00
N PRO A 173 6.74 -1.81 8.62
CA PRO A 173 6.41 -3.02 7.87
C PRO A 173 5.00 -3.00 7.27
N GLU A 174 4.02 -2.38 7.93
CA GLU A 174 2.66 -2.21 7.39
C GLU A 174 2.67 -1.39 6.09
N LEU A 175 3.17 -0.15 6.16
CA LEU A 175 3.18 0.76 5.01
C LEU A 175 4.07 0.23 3.89
N PHE A 176 5.22 -0.36 4.24
CA PHE A 176 6.09 -1.03 3.26
C PHE A 176 5.35 -2.15 2.51
N ALA A 177 4.59 -2.98 3.22
CA ALA A 177 3.84 -4.06 2.61
C ALA A 177 2.71 -3.52 1.71
N LEU A 178 1.97 -2.50 2.17
CA LEU A 178 0.87 -1.89 1.42
C LEU A 178 1.34 -1.17 0.15
N PHE A 179 2.52 -0.55 0.16
CA PHE A 179 3.06 0.17 -1.00
C PHE A 179 3.93 -0.68 -1.92
N LEU A 180 4.20 -1.94 -1.59
CA LEU A 180 4.98 -2.83 -2.44
C LEU A 180 4.31 -3.07 -3.81
N PRO A 181 2.99 -3.37 -3.91
CA PRO A 181 2.31 -3.50 -5.20
C PRO A 181 2.32 -2.19 -6.01
N LEU A 182 2.11 -1.04 -5.35
CA LEU A 182 2.13 0.27 -6.00
C LEU A 182 3.49 0.58 -6.62
N ALA A 183 4.58 0.30 -5.89
CA ALA A 183 5.93 0.49 -6.37
C ALA A 183 6.23 -0.44 -7.56
N ALA A 184 5.84 -1.71 -7.47
CA ALA A 184 6.03 -2.67 -8.55
C ALA A 184 5.26 -2.26 -9.82
N TRP A 185 4.01 -1.87 -9.67
CA TRP A 185 3.15 -1.41 -10.76
C TRP A 185 3.70 -0.15 -11.42
N SER A 186 4.06 0.87 -10.65
CA SER A 186 4.58 2.15 -11.18
C SER A 186 5.86 1.94 -11.99
N LEU A 187 6.76 1.09 -11.49
CA LEU A 187 8.01 0.77 -12.16
C LEU A 187 7.79 -0.05 -13.44
N ALA A 188 6.90 -1.04 -13.43
CA ALA A 188 6.58 -1.82 -14.62
C ALA A 188 5.85 -0.98 -15.67
N SER A 189 4.85 -0.19 -15.25
CA SER A 189 4.10 0.75 -16.08
C SER A 189 5.03 1.77 -16.77
N SER A 190 5.98 2.35 -16.04
CA SER A 190 6.94 3.32 -16.60
C SER A 190 7.86 2.73 -17.69
N ARG A 191 8.02 1.40 -17.73
CA ARG A 191 8.83 0.67 -18.73
C ARG A 191 8.00 0.05 -19.83
N GLY A 192 6.66 0.17 -19.77
CA GLY A 192 5.75 -0.53 -20.67
C GLY A 192 5.73 -2.05 -20.51
N ALA A 193 6.20 -2.58 -19.37
CA ALA A 193 6.26 -4.03 -19.07
C ALA A 193 4.91 -4.51 -18.53
N TRP A 194 3.85 -4.35 -19.33
CA TRP A 194 2.46 -4.63 -18.93
C TRP A 194 2.21 -6.12 -18.67
N ASP A 195 2.89 -6.99 -19.41
CA ASP A 195 2.88 -8.45 -19.28
C ASP A 195 3.39 -8.95 -17.92
N GLU A 196 4.30 -8.20 -17.29
CA GLU A 196 4.85 -8.54 -15.97
C GLU A 196 3.93 -8.15 -14.80
N LEU A 197 2.88 -7.35 -15.03
CA LEU A 197 2.06 -6.77 -13.96
C LEU A 197 1.29 -7.81 -13.14
N LEU A 198 0.78 -8.85 -13.80
CA LEU A 198 0.04 -9.90 -13.09
C LEU A 198 0.99 -10.72 -12.19
N ALA A 199 2.18 -11.06 -12.70
CA ALA A 199 3.24 -11.68 -11.90
C ALA A 199 3.67 -10.79 -10.72
N ALA A 200 3.86 -9.49 -10.96
CA ALA A 200 4.21 -8.53 -9.91
C ALA A 200 3.11 -8.46 -8.84
N THR A 201 1.84 -8.48 -9.24
CA THR A 201 0.69 -8.48 -8.33
C THR A 201 0.72 -9.70 -7.42
N PHE A 202 0.89 -10.90 -7.98
CA PHE A 202 0.98 -12.13 -7.18
C PHE A 202 2.18 -12.11 -6.22
N ALA A 203 3.36 -11.77 -6.72
CA ALA A 203 4.58 -11.77 -5.91
C ALA A 203 4.49 -10.76 -4.76
N THR A 204 4.08 -9.52 -5.05
CA THR A 204 3.97 -8.48 -4.02
C THR A 204 2.86 -8.74 -3.02
N THR A 205 1.71 -9.28 -3.45
CA THR A 205 0.63 -9.69 -2.54
C THR A 205 1.08 -10.83 -1.62
N ALA A 206 1.76 -11.84 -2.15
CA ALA A 206 2.27 -12.97 -1.38
C ALA A 206 3.29 -12.54 -0.31
N VAL A 207 4.12 -11.53 -0.61
CA VAL A 207 5.06 -10.94 0.35
C VAL A 207 4.35 -10.03 1.36
N ALA A 208 3.35 -9.26 0.92
CA ALA A 208 2.65 -8.30 1.76
C ALA A 208 1.83 -8.99 2.87
N ILE A 209 1.14 -10.09 2.56
CA ILE A 209 0.29 -10.80 3.53
C ILE A 209 1.01 -11.12 4.85
N PRO A 210 2.15 -11.84 4.87
CA PRO A 210 2.83 -12.16 6.12
C PRO A 210 3.37 -10.92 6.85
N LEU A 211 3.77 -9.88 6.11
CA LEU A 211 4.23 -8.62 6.71
C LEU A 211 3.08 -7.86 7.38
N LEU A 212 1.88 -7.84 6.78
CA LEU A 212 0.69 -7.24 7.39
C LEU A 212 0.25 -8.01 8.63
N VAL A 213 0.33 -9.33 8.61
CA VAL A 213 0.05 -10.18 9.79
C VAL A 213 1.02 -9.86 10.92
N LEU A 214 2.31 -9.76 10.62
CA LEU A 214 3.32 -9.39 11.61
C LEU A 214 3.11 -7.97 12.14
N ALA A 215 2.88 -6.99 11.25
CA ALA A 215 2.66 -5.61 11.64
C ALA A 215 1.43 -5.45 12.54
N ALA A 216 0.30 -6.08 12.18
CA ALA A 216 -0.91 -6.05 12.99
C ALA A 216 -0.69 -6.69 14.38
N ALA A 217 0.16 -7.74 14.46
CA ALA A 217 0.50 -8.34 15.73
C ALA A 217 1.35 -7.40 16.61
N ILE A 218 2.35 -6.75 16.01
CA ILE A 218 3.16 -5.75 16.70
C ILE A 218 2.28 -4.58 17.17
N GLU A 219 1.36 -4.08 16.32
CA GLU A 219 0.44 -3.01 16.69
C GLU A 219 -0.47 -3.39 17.86
N THR A 220 -0.99 -4.61 17.87
CA THR A 220 -1.97 -5.04 18.88
C THR A 220 -1.32 -5.33 20.23
N TRP A 221 -0.13 -5.94 20.25
CA TRP A 221 0.44 -6.50 21.48
C TRP A 221 1.77 -5.88 21.91
N VAL A 222 2.52 -5.23 21.02
CA VAL A 222 3.87 -4.70 21.33
C VAL A 222 3.86 -3.18 21.40
N THR A 223 3.24 -2.51 20.43
CA THR A 223 3.15 -1.05 20.37
C THR A 223 2.57 -0.43 21.65
N PRO A 224 1.52 -0.99 22.28
CA PRO A 224 0.99 -0.40 23.51
C PRO A 224 2.01 -0.35 24.64
N ASP A 225 2.89 -1.35 24.75
CA ASP A 225 3.95 -1.40 25.75
C ASP A 225 5.02 -0.34 25.46
N ILE A 226 5.38 -0.15 24.18
CA ILE A 226 6.30 0.91 23.74
C ILE A 226 5.72 2.30 24.07
N LEU A 227 4.43 2.52 23.81
CA LEU A 227 3.77 3.79 24.10
C LEU A 227 3.68 4.07 25.60
N ARG A 228 3.38 3.04 26.41
CA ARG A 228 3.38 3.18 27.88
C ARG A 228 4.79 3.48 28.41
N TRP A 229 5.80 2.82 27.87
CA TRP A 229 7.20 3.12 28.20
C TRP A 229 7.56 4.57 27.87
N LEU A 230 7.18 5.04 26.67
CA LEU A 230 7.42 6.42 26.24
C LEU A 230 6.73 7.42 27.17
N TYR A 231 5.45 7.21 27.48
CA TYR A 231 4.67 8.03 28.40
C TYR A 231 5.37 8.20 29.75
N HIS A 232 5.85 7.12 30.36
CA HIS A 232 6.52 7.19 31.67
C HIS A 232 7.85 7.95 31.64
N HIS A 233 8.61 7.88 30.54
CA HIS A 233 9.92 8.56 30.42
C HIS A 233 9.80 10.04 30.07
N SER A 234 8.65 10.49 29.58
CA SER A 234 8.40 11.91 29.33
C SER A 234 8.22 12.74 30.62
N TYR A 235 7.97 12.10 31.77
CA TYR A 235 7.77 12.76 33.08
C TYR A 235 8.97 12.67 34.04
N THR A 236 10.14 12.18 33.60
CA THR A 236 11.32 11.96 34.48
C THR A 236 12.43 12.99 34.33
N PHE A 237 12.18 14.14 33.68
CA PHE A 237 13.11 15.27 33.57
C PHE A 237 12.47 16.59 34.02
#